data_AF-A0A3A9VDY6-F1
#
_entry.id   AF-A0A3A9VDY6-F1
#
_cell.length_a   1.000
_cell.length_b   1.000
_cell.length_c   1.000
_cell.angle_alpha   90.00
_cell.angle_beta   90.00
_cell.angle_gamma   90.00
#
_symmetry.space_group_name_H-M   'P 1'
#
loop_
_entity.id
_entity.type
_entity.pdbx_description
1 polymer ?
#
loop_
_entity_poly.entity_id
_entity_poly.type
_entity_poly.pdbx_seq_one_letter_code
_entity_poly.pdbx_strand_id
1 'polypeptide(L)'
;MKVCAFIIAVFLILYNLQAQSINIKKVAIEGYDVVAYHKGQAIEGTNRLSVKIRDVFYHFSSIENKALFKKNPKKYLPKYGGFCAIGIAIYDGKYNIDPEDFLIDNGELYLFCPDQIDNWIADQENLKRKAEIEWLKMEEKETKK
;
A
#
# COMPACT_ATOMS: atom_id res chain seq x y z
N MET A 1 25.16 -53.68 43.63
CA MET A 1 25.09 -52.35 44.28
C MET A 1 24.55 -51.34 43.28
N LYS A 2 23.46 -50.66 43.65
CA LYS A 2 22.96 -49.35 43.15
C LYS A 2 22.44 -49.25 41.70
N VAL A 3 21.12 -49.43 41.64
CA VAL A 3 20.12 -48.80 40.76
C VAL A 3 20.51 -47.39 40.29
N CYS A 4 20.34 -47.11 38.99
CA CYS A 4 19.95 -45.78 38.50
C CYS A 4 18.82 -45.94 37.49
N ALA A 5 17.62 -45.62 37.95
CA ALA A 5 16.44 -45.49 37.13
C ALA A 5 16.60 -44.30 36.17
N PHE A 6 16.34 -44.50 34.90
CA PHE A 6 15.84 -43.42 34.04
C PHE A 6 14.59 -43.91 33.35
N ILE A 7 13.47 -43.62 34.01
CA ILE A 7 12.13 -43.58 33.45
C ILE A 7 12.18 -42.53 32.33
N ILE A 8 12.33 -42.94 31.07
CA ILE A 8 12.10 -42.05 29.93
C ILE A 8 10.60 -42.08 29.64
N ALA A 9 9.84 -41.49 30.56
CA ALA A 9 8.50 -41.00 30.26
C ALA A 9 8.67 -39.66 29.52
N VAL A 10 8.77 -39.70 28.19
CA VAL A 10 8.61 -38.50 27.36
C VAL A 10 7.25 -38.58 26.71
N PHE A 11 6.26 -38.12 27.49
CA PHE A 11 4.96 -37.70 27.03
C PHE A 11 5.11 -36.64 25.92
N LEU A 12 4.30 -36.79 24.86
CA LEU A 12 3.64 -35.72 24.09
C LEU A 12 4.44 -34.43 23.84
N ILE A 13 4.94 -34.25 22.61
CA ILE A 13 4.62 -33.03 21.86
C ILE A 13 4.43 -33.41 20.40
N LEU A 14 3.20 -33.79 20.04
CA LEU A 14 2.72 -33.54 18.68
C LEU A 14 2.73 -32.03 18.54
N TYR A 15 3.75 -31.49 17.89
CA TYR A 15 3.74 -30.10 17.46
C TYR A 15 2.60 -29.98 16.45
N ASN A 16 1.42 -29.61 16.93
CA ASN A 16 0.44 -28.99 16.08
C ASN A 16 1.11 -27.71 15.57
N LEU A 17 1.69 -27.77 14.37
CA LEU A 17 1.78 -26.58 13.54
C LEU A 17 0.33 -26.21 13.21
N GLN A 18 -0.36 -25.55 14.15
CA GLN A 18 -1.34 -24.58 13.73
C GLN A 18 -0.51 -23.53 12.99
N ALA A 19 -0.49 -23.62 11.66
CA ALA A 19 -0.16 -22.50 10.83
C ALA A 19 -1.09 -21.37 11.29
N GLN A 20 -0.59 -20.45 12.11
CA GLN A 20 -1.31 -19.22 12.35
C GLN A 20 -1.44 -18.58 10.97
N SER A 21 -2.67 -18.48 10.48
CA SER A 21 -2.96 -17.67 9.30
C SER A 21 -2.65 -16.23 9.69
N ILE A 22 -1.40 -15.80 9.53
CA ILE A 22 -1.01 -14.41 9.71
C ILE A 22 -1.73 -13.66 8.61
N ASN A 23 -2.87 -13.06 8.94
CA ASN A 23 -3.64 -12.25 8.02
C ASN A 23 -2.95 -10.89 7.90
N ILE A 24 -1.80 -10.86 7.20
CA ILE A 24 -1.12 -9.62 6.82
C ILE A 24 -1.97 -8.98 5.72
N LYS A 25 -3.10 -8.37 6.10
CA LYS A 25 -3.91 -7.59 5.17
C LYS A 25 -3.07 -6.42 4.70
N LYS A 26 -2.75 -6.37 3.41
CA LYS A 26 -2.15 -5.19 2.78
C LYS A 26 -3.27 -4.15 2.64
N VAL A 27 -3.29 -3.13 3.48
CA VAL A 27 -4.23 -2.02 3.37
C VAL A 27 -3.60 -0.93 2.50
N ALA A 28 -4.34 -0.44 1.50
CA ALA A 28 -3.88 0.63 0.64
C ALA A 28 -3.79 1.95 1.42
N ILE A 29 -2.70 2.70 1.24
CA ILE A 29 -2.56 4.10 1.68
C ILE A 29 -3.01 4.28 3.13
N GLU A 30 -2.57 3.37 4.00
CA GLU A 30 -2.85 3.40 5.45
C GLU A 30 -4.35 3.40 5.81
N GLY A 31 -5.24 3.08 4.85
CA GLY A 31 -6.68 3.06 5.02
C GLY A 31 -7.41 4.27 4.46
N TYR A 32 -6.71 5.23 3.84
CA TYR A 32 -7.33 6.43 3.29
C TYR A 32 -8.14 6.14 2.02
N ASP A 33 -9.25 6.88 1.90
CA ASP A 33 -10.21 6.74 0.82
C ASP A 33 -9.70 7.39 -0.47
N VAL A 34 -9.30 6.55 -1.43
CA VAL A 34 -8.84 7.00 -2.74
C VAL A 34 -9.84 7.82 -3.54
N VAL A 35 -11.14 7.69 -3.29
CA VAL A 35 -12.16 8.52 -3.94
C VAL A 35 -12.27 9.88 -3.26
N ALA A 36 -12.02 9.96 -1.95
CA ALA A 36 -12.01 11.22 -1.22
C ALA A 36 -10.88 12.14 -1.70
N TYR A 37 -9.70 11.61 -2.05
CA TYR A 37 -8.63 12.42 -2.63
C TYR A 37 -9.05 13.16 -3.91
N HIS A 38 -9.83 12.50 -4.77
CA HIS A 38 -10.37 13.13 -5.99
C HIS A 38 -11.46 14.17 -5.70
N LYS A 39 -11.89 14.31 -4.45
CA LYS A 39 -12.73 15.39 -3.93
C LYS A 39 -11.91 16.45 -3.16
N GLY A 40 -10.58 16.34 -3.17
CA GLY A 40 -9.67 17.25 -2.48
C GLY A 40 -9.57 17.00 -0.97
N GLN A 41 -9.86 15.78 -0.50
CA GLN A 41 -9.89 15.47 0.93
C GLN A 41 -9.09 14.20 1.25
N ALA A 42 -8.26 14.26 2.30
CA ALA A 42 -7.66 13.09 2.92
C ALA A 42 -8.60 12.60 4.03
N ILE A 43 -9.33 11.50 3.79
CA ILE A 43 -10.28 10.96 4.77
C ILE A 43 -10.01 9.47 4.95
N GLU A 44 -9.80 9.04 6.19
CA GLU A 44 -9.66 7.63 6.52
C GLU A 44 -10.97 6.87 6.22
N GLY A 45 -10.84 5.77 5.50
CA GLY A 45 -11.93 4.83 5.27
C GLY A 45 -12.07 3.82 6.41
N THR A 46 -13.09 2.99 6.32
CA THR A 46 -13.30 1.90 7.30
C THR A 46 -13.18 0.53 6.64
N ASN A 47 -12.67 -0.45 7.39
CA ASN A 47 -12.60 -1.85 6.94
C ASN A 47 -13.98 -2.46 6.60
N ARG A 48 -15.07 -1.92 7.16
CA ARG A 48 -16.46 -2.32 6.87
C ARG A 48 -16.86 -1.93 5.44
N LEU A 49 -16.29 -0.85 4.92
CA LEU A 49 -16.49 -0.35 3.57
C LEU A 49 -15.20 -0.59 2.79
N SER A 50 -14.94 -1.84 2.43
CA SER A 50 -13.71 -2.20 1.72
C SER A 50 -13.95 -2.87 0.36
N VAL A 51 -12.95 -2.77 -0.52
CA VAL A 51 -12.84 -3.48 -1.81
C VAL A 51 -11.43 -4.04 -1.92
N LYS A 52 -11.31 -5.31 -2.31
CA LYS A 52 -10.02 -5.99 -2.51
C LYS A 52 -9.62 -5.95 -3.99
N ILE A 53 -8.42 -5.46 -4.30
CA ILE A 53 -7.80 -5.50 -5.64
C ILE A 53 -6.37 -6.01 -5.50
N ARG A 54 -6.00 -7.07 -6.24
CA ARG A 54 -4.63 -7.63 -6.26
C ARG A 54 -4.02 -7.79 -4.85
N ASP A 55 -4.80 -8.39 -3.96
CA ASP A 55 -4.43 -8.62 -2.55
C ASP A 55 -4.28 -7.40 -1.64
N VAL A 56 -4.62 -6.21 -2.14
CA VAL A 56 -4.68 -4.96 -1.38
C VAL A 56 -6.14 -4.58 -1.08
N PHE A 57 -6.41 -4.20 0.17
CA PHE A 57 -7.70 -3.70 0.61
C PHE A 57 -7.73 -2.18 0.55
N TYR A 58 -8.67 -1.65 -0.23
CA TYR A 58 -9.01 -0.23 -0.25
C TYR A 58 -10.19 0.01 0.67
N HIS A 59 -10.08 0.97 1.57
CA HIS A 59 -11.14 1.37 2.49
C HIS A 59 -11.81 2.65 1.99
N PHE A 60 -13.08 2.83 2.34
CA PHE A 60 -13.88 3.98 1.91
C PHE A 60 -14.57 4.63 3.11
N SER A 61 -14.68 5.95 3.08
CA SER A 61 -15.36 6.75 4.11
C SER A 61 -16.89 6.77 3.92
N SER A 62 -17.37 6.39 2.74
CA SER A 62 -18.81 6.30 2.44
C SER A 62 -19.16 5.14 1.50
N ILE A 63 -20.44 4.72 1.55
CA ILE A 63 -20.98 3.70 0.63
C ILE A 63 -20.92 4.19 -0.82
N GLU A 64 -21.16 5.49 -1.03
CA GLU A 64 -21.09 6.12 -2.35
C GLU A 64 -19.66 6.07 -2.92
N ASN A 65 -18.65 6.43 -2.13
CA ASN A 65 -17.25 6.36 -2.56
C ASN A 65 -16.86 4.94 -2.95
N LYS A 66 -17.23 3.95 -2.12
CA LYS A 66 -17.05 2.53 -2.45
C LYS A 66 -17.70 2.15 -3.78
N ALA A 67 -18.92 2.63 -4.05
CA ALA A 67 -19.63 2.34 -5.30
C ALA A 67 -18.95 3.00 -6.51
N LEU A 68 -18.49 4.25 -6.38
CA LEU A 68 -17.73 4.97 -7.41
C LEU A 68 -16.42 4.24 -7.75
N PHE A 69 -15.68 3.82 -6.72
CA PHE A 69 -14.46 3.06 -6.91
C PHE A 69 -14.71 1.73 -7.63
N LYS A 70 -15.71 0.94 -7.20
CA LYS A 70 -16.05 -0.33 -7.85
C LYS A 70 -16.42 -0.15 -9.33
N LYS A 71 -17.05 0.97 -9.70
CA LYS A 71 -17.45 1.26 -11.08
C LYS A 71 -16.26 1.50 -12.00
N ASN A 72 -15.22 2.19 -11.51
CA ASN A 72 -14.01 2.44 -12.29
C ASN A 72 -12.77 2.55 -11.37
N PRO A 73 -12.20 1.42 -10.93
CA PRO A 73 -11.08 1.45 -9.99
C PRO A 73 -9.86 2.19 -10.53
N LYS A 74 -9.55 1.98 -11.82
CA LYS A 74 -8.37 2.58 -12.49
C LYS A 74 -8.33 4.10 -12.37
N LYS A 75 -9.48 4.77 -12.32
CA LYS A 75 -9.57 6.23 -12.17
C LYS A 75 -9.02 6.74 -10.83
N TYR A 76 -9.08 5.93 -9.78
CA TYR A 76 -8.80 6.34 -8.41
C TYR A 76 -7.51 5.74 -7.86
N LEU A 77 -6.87 4.81 -8.59
CA LEU A 77 -5.63 4.22 -8.12
C LEU A 77 -4.50 5.26 -8.14
N PRO A 78 -3.61 5.26 -7.14
CA PRO A 78 -2.41 6.10 -7.18
C PRO A 78 -1.56 5.79 -8.40
N LYS A 79 -1.00 6.84 -9.00
CA LYS A 79 -0.13 6.77 -10.17
C LYS A 79 1.02 5.77 -9.99
N TYR A 80 1.64 5.76 -8.81
CA TYR A 80 2.77 4.89 -8.47
C TYR A 80 2.43 3.87 -7.37
N GLY A 81 1.24 3.27 -7.44
CA GLY A 81 0.92 2.07 -6.66
C GLY A 81 0.88 2.23 -5.13
N GLY A 82 0.80 3.46 -4.62
CA GLY A 82 0.79 3.78 -3.19
C GLY A 82 2.13 4.29 -2.64
N PHE A 83 3.13 4.51 -3.49
CA PHE A 83 4.45 4.99 -3.10
C PHE A 83 4.63 6.48 -3.37
N CYS A 84 5.53 7.08 -2.60
CA CYS A 84 5.92 8.49 -2.71
C CYS A 84 6.50 8.80 -4.09
N ALA A 85 5.90 9.76 -4.81
CA ALA A 85 6.29 10.13 -6.16
C ALA A 85 7.73 10.68 -6.23
N ILE A 86 8.17 11.43 -5.22
CA ILE A 86 9.55 11.89 -5.09
C ILE A 86 10.51 10.73 -4.85
N GLY A 87 10.10 9.75 -4.05
CA GLY A 87 10.79 8.47 -3.84
C GLY A 87 11.11 7.77 -5.16
N ILE A 88 10.11 7.70 -6.04
CA ILE A 88 10.25 7.13 -7.38
C ILE A 88 11.13 8.01 -8.27
N ALA A 89 10.93 9.34 -8.26
CA ALA A 89 11.58 10.26 -9.19
C ALA A 89 13.07 10.50 -8.93
N ILE A 90 13.48 10.53 -7.66
CA ILE A 90 14.81 10.99 -7.24
C ILE A 90 15.65 9.85 -6.67
N TYR A 91 15.01 8.92 -5.96
CA TYR A 91 15.70 7.91 -5.16
C TYR A 91 15.57 6.49 -5.72
N ASP A 92 14.95 6.33 -6.90
CA ASP A 92 14.72 5.04 -7.57
C ASP A 92 14.13 3.97 -6.63
N GLY A 93 13.26 4.39 -5.71
CA GLY A 93 12.81 3.54 -4.61
C GLY A 93 11.35 3.71 -4.20
N LYS A 94 10.82 2.66 -3.57
CA LYS A 94 9.45 2.61 -3.04
C LYS A 94 9.45 3.09 -1.59
N TYR A 95 9.14 4.36 -1.39
CA TYR A 95 9.11 5.01 -0.07
C TYR A 95 7.68 5.15 0.45
N ASN A 96 7.54 5.13 1.78
CA ASN A 96 6.28 5.41 2.48
C ASN A 96 5.81 6.85 2.18
N ILE A 97 4.53 7.08 2.45
CA ILE A 97 3.84 8.35 2.16
C ILE A 97 3.36 8.98 3.46
N ASP A 98 3.01 10.25 3.40
CA ASP A 98 2.04 10.86 4.29
C ASP A 98 0.67 10.84 3.57
N PRO A 99 -0.38 10.22 4.12
CA PRO A 99 -1.69 10.20 3.48
C PRO A 99 -2.31 11.60 3.29
N GLU A 100 -1.85 12.61 4.01
CA GLU A 100 -2.33 13.99 3.86
C GLU A 100 -1.56 14.77 2.78
N ASP A 101 -0.35 14.32 2.41
CA ASP A 101 0.42 14.90 1.31
C ASP A 101 0.08 14.21 -0.03
N PHE A 102 -0.92 14.76 -0.72
CA PHE A 102 -1.36 14.26 -2.02
C PHE A 102 -1.64 15.39 -3.02
N LEU A 103 -1.59 15.04 -4.30
CA LEU A 103 -1.94 15.93 -5.40
C LEU A 103 -2.78 15.17 -6.42
N ILE A 104 -3.89 15.79 -6.85
CA ILE A 104 -4.57 15.38 -8.07
C ILE A 104 -4.08 16.26 -9.19
N ASP A 105 -3.42 15.67 -10.19
CA ASP A 105 -2.99 16.40 -11.38
C ASP A 105 -3.33 15.63 -12.64
N ASN A 106 -3.95 16.31 -13.61
CA ASN A 106 -4.55 15.70 -14.82
C ASN A 106 -5.41 14.47 -14.54
N GLY A 107 -6.10 14.45 -13.38
CA GLY A 107 -6.97 13.36 -12.97
C GLY A 107 -6.25 12.13 -12.43
N GLU A 108 -4.93 12.17 -12.25
CA GLU A 108 -4.13 11.12 -11.60
C GLU A 108 -3.83 11.51 -10.15
N LEU A 109 -3.84 10.53 -9.25
CA LEU A 109 -3.50 10.68 -7.84
C LEU A 109 -2.00 10.45 -7.61
N TYR A 110 -1.31 11.48 -7.14
CA TYR A 110 0.07 11.45 -6.67
C TYR A 110 0.09 11.52 -5.15
N LEU A 111 0.95 10.71 -4.53
CA LEU A 111 1.17 10.67 -3.09
C LEU A 111 2.62 11.05 -2.80
N PHE A 112 2.87 11.67 -1.66
CA PHE A 112 4.20 12.16 -1.31
C PHE A 112 4.66 11.63 0.04
N CYS A 113 5.97 11.58 0.19
CA CYS A 113 6.62 11.46 1.48
C CYS A 113 6.34 12.77 2.26
N PRO A 114 6.39 12.74 3.60
CA PRO A 114 6.18 13.93 4.41
C PRO A 114 7.00 15.14 3.92
N ASP A 115 6.34 16.29 3.80
CA ASP A 115 6.92 17.58 3.45
C ASP A 115 7.56 17.65 2.06
N GLN A 116 7.18 16.76 1.12
CA GLN A 116 7.77 16.72 -0.22
C GLN A 116 6.87 17.28 -1.34
N ILE A 117 5.63 17.63 -1.04
CA ILE A 117 4.69 18.14 -2.06
C ILE A 117 5.17 19.46 -2.67
N ASP A 118 5.76 20.37 -1.89
CA ASP A 118 6.27 21.64 -2.40
C ASP A 118 7.46 21.46 -3.35
N ASN A 119 8.36 20.52 -3.03
CA ASN A 119 9.47 20.14 -3.91
C ASN A 119 8.95 19.59 -5.25
N TRP A 120 7.85 18.82 -5.21
CA TRP A 120 7.21 18.33 -6.41
C TRP A 120 6.61 19.46 -7.24
N ILE A 121 5.85 20.37 -6.63
CA ILE A 121 5.22 21.50 -7.32
C ILE A 121 6.27 22.41 -7.97
N ALA A 122 7.41 22.62 -7.32
CA ALA A 122 8.47 23.50 -7.81
C ALA A 122 9.16 23.01 -9.11
N ASP A 123 9.22 21.70 -9.37
CA ASP A 123 9.86 21.11 -10.57
C ASP A 123 9.00 19.99 -11.20
N GLN A 124 7.68 20.21 -11.21
CA GLN A 124 6.69 19.15 -11.45
C GLN A 124 6.89 18.42 -12.78
N GLU A 125 7.10 19.14 -13.88
CA GLU A 125 7.21 18.52 -15.21
C GLU A 125 8.41 17.58 -15.31
N ASN A 126 9.57 18.02 -14.83
CA ASN A 126 10.79 17.23 -14.84
C ASN A 126 10.69 16.04 -13.89
N LEU A 127 10.15 16.23 -12.69
CA LEU A 127 9.97 15.17 -11.69
C LEU A 127 8.97 14.12 -12.16
N LYS A 128 7.88 14.52 -12.82
CA LYS A 128 6.95 13.60 -13.48
C LYS A 128 7.63 12.74 -14.52
N ARG A 129 8.41 13.36 -15.42
CA ARG A 129 9.14 12.63 -16.47
C ARG A 129 10.11 11.61 -15.87
N LYS A 130 10.85 12.00 -14.82
CA LYS A 130 11.78 11.09 -14.12
C LYS A 130 11.01 9.93 -13.45
N ALA A 131 9.96 10.25 -12.69
CA ALA A 131 9.14 9.25 -12.01
C ALA A 131 8.53 8.23 -12.97
N GLU A 132 8.01 8.68 -14.12
CA GLU A 132 7.44 7.78 -15.13
C GLU A 132 8.49 6.80 -15.67
N ILE A 133 9.70 7.30 -16.01
CA ILE A 133 10.80 6.45 -16.49
C ILE A 133 11.19 5.41 -15.43
N GLU A 134 11.37 5.83 -14.18
CA GLU A 134 11.79 4.91 -13.11
C GLU A 134 10.69 3.93 -12.73
N TRP A 135 9.42 4.35 -12.71
CA TRP A 135 8.29 3.48 -12.46
C TRP A 135 8.21 2.34 -13.49
N LEU A 136 8.31 2.67 -14.78
CA LEU A 136 8.28 1.66 -15.86
C LEU A 136 9.43 0.65 -15.72
N LYS A 137 10.63 1.09 -15.35
CA LYS A 137 11.77 0.18 -15.07
C LYS A 137 11.49 -0.73 -13.87
N MET A 138 10.83 -0.23 -12.82
CA MET A 138 10.46 -1.05 -11.66
C MET A 138 9.43 -2.12 -12.05
N GLU A 139 8.39 -1.76 -12.80
CA GLU A 139 7.38 -2.71 -13.28
C GLU A 139 7.99 -3.78 -14.19
N GLU A 140 8.94 -3.41 -15.06
CA GLU A 140 9.66 -4.37 -15.90
C GLU A 140 10.49 -5.36 -15.06
N LYS A 141 11.17 -4.89 -14.01
CA LYS A 141 11.94 -5.75 -13.10
C LYS A 141 11.05 -6.71 -12.31
N GLU A 142 9.84 -6.29 -11.93
CA GLU A 142 8.90 -7.12 -11.18
C GLU A 142 8.25 -8.21 -12.03
N THR A 143 8.03 -7.96 -13.32
CA THR A 143 7.44 -8.93 -14.25
C THR A 143 8.42 -10.02 -14.72
N LYS A 144 9.73 -9.81 -14.56
CA LYS A 144 10.79 -10.76 -14.92
C LYS A 144 11.23 -11.68 -13.76
N LYS A 145 10.68 -11.50 -12.56
CA LYS A 145 10.91 -12.36 -11.40
C LYS A 145 9.86 -13.47 -11.32
#